data_AF-A0A0X1L3N6-F1
#
_entry.id   AF-A0A0X1L3N6-F1
#
_cell.length_a   1.000
_cell.length_b   1.000
_cell.length_c   1.000
_cell.angle_alpha   90.00
_cell.angle_beta   90.00
_cell.angle_gamma   90.00
#
_symmetry.space_group_name_H-M   'P 1'
#
loop_
_entity.id
_entity.type
_entity.pdbx_description
1 polymer ?
#
loop_
_entity_poly.entity_id
_entity_poly.type
_entity_poly.pdbx_seq_one_letter_code
_entity_poly.pdbx_strand_id
1 'polypeptide(L)'
;MSSDFSLSIVIFPSKTTGENTMRQSIYLQLAVLLVRAELRREERVWKRKVRRSSYHLPWNNPHLLRDIGLETDGRPIGLSLPDAVVAERRVRHIRRVLAARIPT
;
A
#
# COMPACT_ATOMS: atom_id res chain seq x y z
N MET A 1 10.23 -36.43 11.02
CA MET A 1 10.84 -35.20 10.47
C MET A 1 9.84 -34.62 9.49
N SER A 2 8.71 -34.04 9.93
CA SER A 2 8.54 -32.75 10.61
C SER A 2 8.99 -31.57 9.76
N SER A 3 8.05 -30.88 9.11
CA SER A 3 7.82 -29.43 9.29
C SER A 3 6.75 -28.91 8.33
N ASP A 4 5.50 -28.87 8.80
CA ASP A 4 4.43 -28.07 8.22
C ASP A 4 4.64 -26.60 8.60
N PHE A 5 4.80 -25.75 7.60
CA PHE A 5 4.92 -24.30 7.72
C PHE A 5 3.53 -23.66 7.84
N SER A 6 2.92 -23.73 9.03
CA SER A 6 1.68 -22.99 9.33
C SER A 6 2.02 -21.64 9.96
N LEU A 7 2.11 -20.61 9.12
CA LEU A 7 2.40 -19.24 9.52
C LEU A 7 1.13 -18.57 10.10
N SER A 8 0.75 -18.97 11.31
CA SER A 8 -0.26 -18.26 12.09
C SER A 8 0.31 -16.93 12.58
N ILE A 9 -0.24 -15.83 12.05
CA ILE A 9 -0.06 -14.47 12.57
C ILE A 9 -0.34 -14.48 14.08
N VAL A 10 0.70 -14.29 14.87
CA VAL A 10 0.63 -14.22 16.34
C VAL A 10 0.01 -12.88 16.73
N ILE A 11 -1.23 -12.93 17.22
CA ILE A 11 -1.89 -11.82 17.89
C ILE A 11 -1.26 -11.70 19.28
N PHE A 12 -0.56 -10.59 19.52
CA PHE A 12 0.04 -10.26 20.81
C PHE A 12 -1.06 -9.99 21.87
N PRO A 13 -1.09 -10.66 23.03
CA PRO A 13 -2.04 -10.31 24.08
C PRO A 13 -1.40 -9.33 25.08
N SER A 14 -1.86 -8.08 25.12
CA SER A 14 -1.50 -7.14 26.18
C SER A 14 -2.29 -7.46 27.46
N LYS A 15 -1.61 -7.92 28.50
CA LYS A 15 -2.14 -8.01 29.86
C LYS A 15 -2.00 -6.64 30.55
N THR A 16 -3.11 -5.98 30.87
CA THR A 16 -3.24 -5.11 32.06
C THR A 16 -4.70 -4.98 32.47
N THR A 17 -4.90 -5.02 33.79
CA THR A 17 -6.15 -5.03 34.56
C THR A 17 -6.77 -3.63 34.62
N GLY A 18 -8.11 -3.53 34.62
CA GLY A 18 -8.84 -2.29 34.95
C GLY A 18 -9.88 -1.86 33.91
N GLU A 19 -11.05 -2.50 33.95
CA GLU A 19 -12.38 -1.96 33.59
C GLU A 19 -12.50 -0.90 32.48
N ASN A 20 -11.84 -1.04 31.32
CA ASN A 20 -12.12 -0.27 30.09
C ASN A 20 -11.79 -1.07 28.80
N THR A 21 -11.59 -2.37 28.94
CA THR A 21 -10.97 -3.25 27.93
C THR A 21 -11.92 -3.76 26.85
N MET A 22 -13.24 -3.72 27.08
CA MET A 22 -14.20 -4.31 26.12
C MET A 22 -14.59 -3.37 24.96
N ARG A 23 -14.47 -2.05 25.10
CA ARG A 23 -14.85 -1.07 24.05
C ARG A 23 -13.71 -0.71 23.10
N GLN A 24 -12.46 -0.81 23.55
CA GLN A 24 -11.28 -0.42 22.77
C GLN A 24 -11.04 -1.33 21.56
N SER A 25 -11.32 -2.63 21.69
CA SER A 25 -11.23 -3.58 20.57
C SER A 25 -12.23 -3.25 19.45
N ILE A 26 -13.44 -2.80 19.80
CA ILE A 26 -14.49 -2.40 18.85
C ILE A 26 -14.04 -1.15 18.07
N TYR A 27 -13.49 -0.15 18.75
CA TYR A 27 -12.98 1.05 18.08
C TYR A 27 -11.81 0.73 17.15
N LEU A 28 -10.93 -0.18 17.54
CA LEU A 28 -9.81 -0.62 16.71
C LEU A 28 -10.31 -1.34 15.44
N GLN A 29 -11.30 -2.22 15.59
CA GLN A 29 -11.93 -2.93 14.48
C GLN A 29 -12.63 -1.94 13.51
N LEU A 30 -13.33 -0.95 14.06
CA LEU A 30 -14.00 0.08 13.27
C LEU A 30 -12.97 0.95 12.51
N ALA A 31 -11.89 1.34 13.16
CA ALA A 31 -10.81 2.11 12.53
C ALA A 31 -10.19 1.36 11.34
N VAL A 32 -9.93 0.06 11.50
CA VAL A 32 -9.40 -0.79 10.40
C VAL A 32 -10.41 -0.89 9.25
N LEU A 33 -11.70 -1.05 9.57
CA LEU A 33 -12.76 -1.11 8.56
C LEU A 33 -12.84 0.21 7.77
N LEU A 34 -12.85 1.35 8.46
CA LEU A 34 -12.90 2.67 7.86
C LEU A 34 -11.71 2.93 6.94
N VAL A 35 -10.48 2.62 7.39
CA VAL A 35 -9.27 2.75 6.57
C VAL A 35 -9.36 1.88 5.31
N ARG A 36 -9.81 0.63 5.44
CA ARG A 36 -10.01 -0.27 4.28
C ARG A 36 -11.08 0.25 3.33
N ALA A 37 -12.15 0.86 3.84
CA ALA A 37 -13.22 1.41 3.02
C ALA A 37 -12.75 2.63 2.22
N GLU A 38 -11.99 3.54 2.84
CA GLU A 38 -11.37 4.69 2.17
C GLU A 38 -10.44 4.23 1.04
N LEU A 39 -9.52 3.30 1.32
CA LEU A 39 -8.61 2.76 0.31
C LEU A 39 -9.36 2.21 -0.91
N ARG A 40 -10.45 1.45 -0.69
CA ARG A 40 -11.29 0.90 -1.77
C ARG A 40 -12.04 1.99 -2.55
N ARG A 41 -12.41 3.10 -1.90
CA ARG A 41 -13.07 4.23 -2.57
C ARG A 41 -12.06 4.97 -3.43
N GLU A 42 -10.90 5.28 -2.88
CA GLU A 42 -9.84 5.99 -3.56
C GLU A 42 -9.31 5.18 -4.75
N GLU A 43 -9.14 3.87 -4.61
CA GLU A 43 -8.75 2.98 -5.70
C GLU A 43 -9.78 3.00 -6.85
N ARG A 44 -11.09 3.05 -6.56
CA ARG A 44 -12.13 3.14 -7.59
C ARG A 44 -12.08 4.50 -8.31
N VAL A 45 -11.88 5.59 -7.58
CA VAL A 45 -11.74 6.93 -8.15
C VAL A 45 -10.50 7.00 -9.02
N TRP A 46 -9.38 6.48 -8.52
CA TRP A 46 -8.13 6.36 -9.24
C TRP A 46 -8.30 5.58 -10.54
N LYS A 47 -8.89 4.37 -10.51
CA LYS A 47 -9.16 3.55 -11.70
C LYS A 47 -10.02 4.26 -12.75
N ARG A 48 -10.97 5.10 -12.33
CA ARG A 48 -11.76 5.94 -13.27
C ARG A 48 -10.94 7.10 -13.83
N LYS A 49 -10.04 7.69 -13.03
CA LYS A 49 -9.16 8.78 -13.48
C LYS A 49 -8.10 8.26 -14.45
N VAL A 50 -7.46 7.14 -14.14
CA VAL A 50 -6.48 6.47 -15.00
C VAL A 50 -7.06 6.10 -16.34
N ARG A 51 -8.25 5.48 -16.39
CA ARG A 51 -8.93 5.21 -17.66
C ARG A 51 -9.12 6.47 -18.50
N ARG A 52 -9.62 7.55 -17.89
CA ARG A 52 -9.80 8.84 -18.58
C ARG A 52 -8.49 9.44 -19.08
N SER A 53 -7.42 9.39 -18.29
CA SER A 53 -6.12 9.89 -18.72
C SER A 53 -5.50 9.04 -19.84
N SER A 54 -5.72 7.73 -19.85
CA SER A 54 -5.24 6.84 -20.92
C SER A 54 -5.86 7.18 -22.28
N TYR A 55 -7.10 7.68 -22.32
CA TYR A 55 -7.73 8.15 -23.56
C TYR A 55 -7.15 9.47 -24.09
N HIS A 56 -6.61 10.32 -23.21
CA HIS A 56 -6.02 11.61 -23.60
C HIS A 56 -4.52 11.50 -23.92
N LEU A 57 -3.93 10.31 -23.79
CA LEU A 57 -2.52 10.13 -24.05
C LEU A 57 -2.26 10.22 -25.57
N PRO A 58 -1.29 11.02 -26.03
CA PRO A 58 -1.00 11.16 -27.46
C PRO A 58 -0.24 9.94 -28.00
N TRP A 59 -0.93 8.81 -28.14
CA TRP A 59 -0.38 7.53 -28.63
C TRP A 59 0.29 7.64 -30.00
N ASN A 60 -0.11 8.62 -30.81
CA ASN A 60 0.41 8.84 -32.15
C ASN A 60 1.74 9.62 -32.16
N ASN A 61 2.22 10.13 -31.02
CA ASN A 61 3.46 10.91 -30.97
C ASN A 61 4.51 10.25 -30.05
N PRO A 62 5.48 9.50 -30.61
CA PRO A 62 6.46 8.76 -29.83
C PRO A 62 7.41 9.66 -29.03
N HIS A 63 7.66 10.89 -29.50
CA HIS A 63 8.54 11.83 -28.79
C HIS A 63 7.87 12.38 -27.53
N LEU A 64 6.58 12.75 -27.62
CA LEU A 64 5.81 13.20 -26.47
C LEU A 64 5.62 12.09 -25.43
N LEU A 65 5.43 10.84 -25.87
CA LEU A 65 5.39 9.71 -24.95
C LEU A 65 6.72 9.57 -24.19
N ARG A 66 7.85 9.72 -24.89
CA ARG A 66 9.20 9.64 -24.29
C ARG A 66 9.44 10.71 -23.23
N ASP A 67 8.96 11.93 -23.47
CA ASP A 67 9.06 13.04 -22.52
C ASP A 67 8.19 12.84 -21.27
N ILE A 68 7.06 12.15 -21.41
CA ILE A 68 6.19 11.72 -20.30
C ILE A 68 6.80 10.51 -19.56
N GLY A 69 7.86 9.90 -20.11
CA GLY A 69 8.48 8.71 -19.56
C GLY A 69 7.70 7.43 -19.89
N LEU A 70 7.02 7.40 -21.03
CA LEU A 70 6.30 6.23 -21.56
C LEU A 70 6.89 5.79 -22.89
N GLU A 71 7.02 4.48 -23.06
CA GLU A 71 7.43 3.80 -24.28
C GLU A 71 6.24 3.79 -25.24
N THR A 72 6.48 3.52 -26.53
CA THR A 72 5.42 3.47 -27.57
C THR A 72 4.31 2.47 -27.23
N ASP A 73 4.66 1.46 -26.43
CA ASP A 73 3.76 0.39 -26.00
C ASP A 73 3.00 0.77 -24.71
N GLY A 74 3.14 2.00 -24.24
CA GLY A 74 2.51 2.52 -23.01
C GLY A 74 3.18 2.06 -21.72
N ARG A 75 4.34 1.40 -21.83
CA ARG A 75 5.13 0.95 -20.68
C ARG A 75 5.95 2.12 -20.13
N PRO A 76 6.10 2.30 -18.80
CA PRO A 76 6.98 3.33 -18.27
C PRO A 76 8.44 3.08 -18.69
N ILE A 77 9.09 4.11 -19.21
CA ILE A 77 10.52 4.10 -19.59
C ILE A 77 11.35 4.07 -18.30
N GLY A 78 11.93 2.91 -18.01
CA GLY A 78 12.80 2.70 -16.86
C GLY A 78 12.66 1.30 -16.26
N LEU A 79 13.47 1.03 -15.22
CA LEU A 79 13.37 -0.20 -14.44
C LEU A 79 12.05 -0.22 -13.66
N SER A 80 10.98 -0.77 -14.26
CA SER A 80 9.77 -1.14 -13.53
C SER A 80 10.11 -2.31 -12.60
N LEU A 81 10.74 -2.02 -11.46
CA LEU A 81 10.81 -2.99 -10.38
C LEU A 81 9.36 -3.40 -10.06
N PRO A 82 9.08 -4.70 -9.86
CA PRO A 82 7.76 -5.14 -9.47
C PRO A 82 7.25 -4.31 -8.30
N ASP A 83 5.99 -3.86 -8.33
CA ASP A 83 5.40 -2.99 -7.31
C ASP A 83 5.64 -3.51 -5.89
N ALA A 84 5.66 -4.83 -5.73
CA ALA A 84 6.01 -5.51 -4.48
C ALA A 84 7.39 -5.09 -3.92
N VAL A 85 8.42 -4.99 -4.78
CA VAL A 85 9.78 -4.63 -4.38
C VAL A 85 9.89 -3.15 -4.02
N VAL A 86 9.19 -2.28 -4.76
CA VAL A 86 9.14 -0.84 -4.48
C VAL A 86 8.40 -0.57 -3.17
N ALA A 87 7.25 -1.23 -2.99
CA ALA A 87 6.46 -1.17 -1.76
C ALA A 87 7.26 -1.68 -0.56
N GLU A 88 7.95 -2.81 -0.69
CA GLU A 88 8.76 -3.38 0.39
C GLU A 88 9.91 -2.43 0.78
N ARG A 89 10.64 -1.87 -0.19
CA ARG A 89 11.68 -0.87 0.07
C ARG A 89 11.13 0.35 0.81
N ARG A 90 9.95 0.83 0.39
CA ARG A 90 9.31 2.01 0.99
C ARG A 90 8.82 1.73 2.41
N VAL A 91 8.20 0.57 2.66
CA VAL A 91 7.79 0.12 3.99
C VAL A 91 9.01 -0.02 4.91
N ARG A 92 10.11 -0.60 4.41
CA ARG A 92 11.36 -0.72 5.17
C ARG A 92 11.93 0.63 5.55
N HIS A 93 11.91 1.60 4.64
CA HIS A 93 12.38 2.96 4.91
C HIS A 93 11.49 3.67 5.94
N ILE A 94 10.16 3.58 5.81
CA ILE A 94 9.21 4.13 6.78
C ILE A 94 9.43 3.52 8.17
N ARG A 95 9.60 2.20 8.26
CA ARG A 95 9.90 1.51 9.53
C ARG A 95 11.18 2.04 10.18
N ARG A 96 12.24 2.26 9.39
CA ARG A 96 13.51 2.83 9.90
C ARG A 96 13.33 4.25 10.41
N VAL A 97 12.64 5.10 9.66
CA VAL A 97 12.39 6.50 10.06
C VAL A 97 11.52 6.56 11.32
N LEU A 98 10.46 5.77 11.41
CA LEU A 98 9.60 5.72 12.60
C LEU A 98 10.36 5.19 13.82
N ALA A 99 11.16 4.13 13.66
CA ALA A 99 11.97 3.59 14.75
C ALA A 99 13.01 4.61 15.26
N ALA A 100 13.62 5.39 14.37
CA ALA A 100 14.56 6.44 14.75
C ALA A 100 13.90 7.65 15.45
N ARG A 101 12.58 7.82 15.29
CA ARG A 101 11.83 9.00 15.77
C ARG A 101 11.09 8.74 17.08
N ILE A 102 11.03 7.51 17.56
CA ILE A 102 10.51 7.18 18.89
C ILE A 102 11.69 7.22 19.85
N PRO A 103 11.90 8.30 20.64
CA PRO A 103 12.83 8.24 21.75
C PRO A 103 12.25 7.23 22.75
N THR A 104 12.97 6.13 22.96
CA THR A 104 12.73 5.19 24.07
C THR A 104 13.00 5.85 25.40
#